data_AF-A0A6N6SAS3-F1
#
_entry.id   AF-A0A6N6SAS3-F1
#
_cell.length_a   1.000
_cell.length_b   1.000
_cell.length_c   1.000
_cell.angle_alpha   90.00
_cell.angle_beta   90.00
_cell.angle_gamma   90.00
#
_symmetry.space_group_name_H-M   'P 1'
#
loop_
_entity.id
_entity.type
_entity.pdbx_description
1 polymer ?
#
loop_
_entity_poly.entity_id
_entity_poly.type
_entity_poly.pdbx_seq_one_letter_code
_entity_poly.pdbx_strand_id
1 'polypeptide(L)'
;MHRRRHRPRCSSGCGRASRVSPGRPVRWSADPASGTAAAPQELPPCTSCGKGRLARDRVRTALWHGRRLVVVEDIPALVCDRCGERFYDDDTALALDRMRGAGFPPQRALHHLEVPVFAFEPARGPGGSATGDGGGNAPE
;
A
#
# COMPACT_ATOMS: atom_id res chain seq x y z
N MET A 1 -18.15 -43.11 -36.18
CA MET A 1 -17.96 -43.45 -34.74
C MET A 1 -17.48 -42.20 -33.99
N HIS A 2 -18.38 -41.42 -33.39
CA HIS A 2 -18.02 -40.21 -32.64
C HIS A 2 -18.28 -40.44 -31.15
N ARG A 3 -17.20 -40.52 -30.35
CA ARG A 3 -17.30 -40.65 -28.89
C ARG A 3 -17.74 -39.31 -28.30
N ARG A 4 -18.97 -39.27 -27.77
CA ARG A 4 -19.48 -38.16 -26.96
C ARG A 4 -18.64 -38.08 -25.67
N ARG A 5 -17.98 -36.95 -25.44
CA ARG A 5 -17.28 -36.67 -24.18
C ARG A 5 -18.33 -36.33 -23.11
N HIS A 6 -18.47 -37.20 -22.11
CA HIS A 6 -19.28 -36.93 -20.93
C HIS A 6 -18.60 -35.88 -20.05
N ARG A 7 -19.34 -34.82 -19.69
CA ARG A 7 -18.95 -33.90 -18.62
C ARG A 7 -19.20 -34.58 -17.27
N PRO A 8 -18.25 -34.53 -16.30
CA PRO A 8 -18.51 -35.05 -14.97
C PRO A 8 -19.51 -34.16 -14.24
N ARG A 9 -20.54 -34.79 -13.67
CA ARG A 9 -21.45 -34.19 -12.69
C ARG A 9 -20.67 -34.03 -11.39
N CYS A 10 -20.49 -32.79 -10.94
CA CYS A 10 -20.11 -32.50 -9.55
C CYS A 10 -21.31 -32.83 -8.65
N SER A 11 -21.32 -34.04 -8.10
CA SER A 11 -22.23 -34.42 -7.02
C SER A 11 -21.65 -33.94 -5.69
N SER A 12 -22.46 -33.13 -5.00
CA SER A 12 -22.52 -33.01 -3.53
C SER A 12 -21.24 -32.61 -2.81
N GLY A 13 -21.12 -31.31 -2.53
CA GLY A 13 -20.15 -30.77 -1.59
C GLY A 13 -20.13 -29.26 -1.49
N CYS A 14 -21.27 -28.58 -1.62
CA CYS A 14 -21.38 -27.14 -1.37
C CYS A 14 -21.20 -26.88 0.13
N GLY A 15 -19.95 -26.78 0.58
CA GLY A 15 -19.62 -26.25 1.89
C GLY A 15 -20.21 -24.85 2.01
N ARG A 16 -20.98 -24.61 3.08
CA ARG A 16 -21.53 -23.29 3.40
C ARG A 16 -20.39 -22.27 3.39
N ALA A 17 -20.41 -21.37 2.42
CA ALA A 17 -19.66 -20.13 2.52
C ALA A 17 -20.21 -19.36 3.73
N SER A 18 -19.46 -19.38 4.83
CA SER A 18 -19.70 -18.47 5.95
C SER A 18 -19.70 -17.06 5.39
N ARG A 19 -20.84 -16.38 5.52
CA ARG A 19 -20.98 -14.98 5.12
C ARG A 19 -20.01 -14.18 5.99
N VAL A 20 -18.86 -13.84 5.44
CA VAL A 20 -18.02 -12.78 5.99
C VAL A 20 -18.89 -11.53 5.93
N SER A 21 -19.31 -11.08 7.10
CA SER A 21 -20.03 -9.81 7.20
C SER A 21 -19.07 -8.73 6.68
N PRO A 22 -19.50 -7.85 5.75
CA PRO A 22 -18.70 -6.69 5.42
C PRO A 22 -18.41 -5.96 6.72
N GLY A 23 -17.13 -5.72 7.00
CA GLY A 23 -16.70 -5.00 8.19
C GLY A 23 -17.50 -3.71 8.31
N ARG A 24 -17.96 -3.39 9.52
CA ARG A 24 -18.65 -2.12 9.81
C ARG A 24 -17.83 -1.00 9.15
N PRO A 25 -18.44 -0.13 8.33
CA PRO A 25 -17.75 1.10 7.94
C PRO A 25 -17.32 1.77 9.23
N VAL A 26 -16.06 2.19 9.30
CA VAL A 26 -15.58 3.05 10.37
C VAL A 26 -16.43 4.32 10.24
N ARG A 27 -17.47 4.42 11.07
CA ARG A 27 -18.21 5.65 11.27
C ARG A 27 -17.20 6.57 11.92
N TRP A 28 -16.62 7.45 11.12
CA TRP A 28 -16.16 8.71 11.67
C TRP A 28 -17.38 9.29 12.39
N SER A 29 -17.29 9.44 13.71
CA SER A 29 -18.36 10.05 14.50
C SER A 29 -18.50 11.50 14.07
N ALA A 30 -19.30 11.70 13.03
CA ALA A 30 -20.11 12.89 12.89
C ALA A 30 -21.49 12.56 13.48
N ASP A 31 -21.54 12.17 14.75
CA ASP A 31 -22.79 12.14 15.51
C ASP A 31 -22.99 13.53 16.14
N PRO A 32 -23.80 14.44 15.54
CA PRO A 32 -24.19 15.69 16.18
C PRO A 32 -25.34 15.39 17.14
N ALA A 33 -25.03 14.72 18.26
CA ALA A 33 -25.99 14.51 19.32
C ALA A 33 -25.42 14.97 20.66
N SER A 34 -24.90 16.20 20.70
CA SER A 34 -25.04 17.14 21.83
C SER A 34 -24.47 18.51 21.46
N GLY A 35 -25.11 19.55 21.99
CA GLY A 35 -25.06 20.95 21.60
C GLY A 35 -23.68 21.59 21.32
N THR A 36 -23.76 22.63 20.48
CA THR A 36 -22.71 23.48 19.90
C THR A 36 -22.10 22.91 18.60
N ALA A 37 -22.66 23.33 17.47
CA ALA A 37 -21.98 23.18 16.18
C ALA A 37 -20.64 23.91 16.28
N ALA A 38 -19.55 23.16 16.44
CA ALA A 38 -18.22 23.70 16.30
C ALA A 38 -18.14 24.30 14.89
N ALA A 39 -17.86 25.60 14.80
CA ALA A 39 -17.64 26.28 13.54
C ALA A 39 -16.62 25.49 12.70
N PRO A 40 -16.73 25.48 11.36
CA PRO A 40 -15.73 24.83 10.49
C PRO A 40 -14.34 25.31 10.89
N GLN A 41 -13.57 24.41 11.51
CA GLN A 41 -12.21 24.74 11.92
C GLN A 41 -11.39 24.90 10.64
N GLU A 42 -10.91 26.12 10.39
CA GLU A 42 -10.05 26.41 9.26
C GLU A 42 -8.73 25.66 9.46
N LEU A 43 -8.42 24.76 8.54
CA LEU A 43 -7.21 23.94 8.64
C LEU A 43 -5.98 24.83 8.43
N PRO A 44 -4.93 24.69 9.26
CA PRO A 44 -3.71 25.46 9.09
C PRO A 44 -3.06 25.15 7.73
N PRO A 45 -2.21 26.05 7.23
CA PRO A 45 -1.42 25.78 6.02
C PRO A 45 -0.51 24.56 6.25
N CYS A 46 -0.12 23.91 5.15
CA CYS A 46 0.77 22.77 5.20
C CYS A 46 2.10 23.12 5.89
N THR A 47 2.44 22.42 6.96
CA THR A 47 3.68 22.66 7.72
C THR A 47 4.95 22.14 7.01
N SER A 48 4.80 21.25 6.02
CA SER A 48 5.92 20.72 5.23
C SER A 48 6.41 21.71 4.17
N CYS A 49 5.49 22.35 3.43
CA CYS A 49 5.86 23.27 2.34
C CYS A 49 5.48 24.75 2.57
N GLY A 50 4.65 25.05 3.58
CA GLY A 50 4.19 26.39 3.94
C GLY A 50 3.25 27.08 2.94
N LYS A 51 2.96 26.44 1.80
CA LYS A 51 2.30 27.09 0.64
C LYS A 51 0.96 26.49 0.24
N GLY A 52 0.70 25.23 0.60
CA GLY A 52 -0.51 24.53 0.21
C GLY A 52 -1.57 24.49 1.30
N ARG A 53 -2.81 24.26 0.89
CA ARG A 53 -3.94 24.01 1.79
C ARG A 53 -4.08 22.51 2.03
N LEU A 54 -4.56 22.18 3.23
CA LEU A 54 -4.85 20.82 3.61
C LEU A 54 -6.31 20.49 3.29
N ALA A 55 -6.55 19.36 2.65
CA ALA A 55 -7.87 18.82 2.37
C ALA A 55 -8.01 17.42 2.96
N ARG A 56 -9.19 17.09 3.49
CA ARG A 56 -9.49 15.72 3.93
C ARG A 56 -9.59 14.79 2.73
N ASP A 57 -8.94 13.64 2.81
CA ASP A 57 -8.94 12.62 1.77
C ASP A 57 -8.79 11.21 2.36
N ARG A 58 -8.99 10.19 1.51
CA ARG A 58 -8.70 8.78 1.79
C ARG A 58 -7.51 8.35 0.97
N VAL A 59 -6.40 8.07 1.66
CA VAL A 59 -5.13 7.74 1.02
C VAL A 59 -4.78 6.27 1.17
N ARG A 60 -3.87 5.81 0.31
CA ARG A 60 -3.22 4.52 0.40
C ARG A 60 -1.72 4.69 0.71
N THR A 61 -1.16 3.80 1.52
CA THR A 61 0.28 3.75 1.79
C THR A 61 0.83 2.34 1.59
N ALA A 62 2.07 2.25 1.13
CA ALA A 62 2.81 1.00 1.02
C ALA A 62 4.00 1.06 1.97
N LEU A 63 4.15 0.06 2.83
CA LEU A 63 5.21 0.00 3.83
C LEU A 63 5.82 -1.41 3.87
N TRP A 64 7.09 -1.47 4.26
CA TRP A 64 7.75 -2.74 4.52
C TRP A 64 7.48 -3.19 5.96
N HIS A 65 7.07 -4.45 6.11
CA HIS A 65 6.98 -5.11 7.40
C HIS A 65 7.84 -6.39 7.35
N GLY A 66 9.05 -6.31 7.90
CA GLY A 66 10.08 -7.32 7.71
C GLY A 66 10.42 -7.45 6.22
N ARG A 67 10.23 -8.65 5.65
CA ARG A 67 10.48 -8.95 4.23
C ARG A 67 9.24 -8.83 3.33
N ARG A 68 8.11 -8.36 3.84
CA ARG A 68 6.84 -8.26 3.10
C ARG A 68 6.51 -6.81 2.81
N LEU A 69 6.10 -6.51 1.58
CA LEU A 69 5.45 -5.25 1.24
C LEU A 69 3.97 -5.35 1.63
N VAL A 70 3.51 -4.40 2.44
CA VAL A 70 2.12 -4.30 2.90
C VAL A 70 1.54 -3.00 2.37
N VAL A 71 0.33 -3.07 1.81
CA VAL A 71 -0.44 -1.90 1.37
C VAL A 71 -1.63 -1.73 2.31
N VAL A 72 -1.81 -0.53 2.84
CA VAL A 72 -2.97 -0.15 3.65
C VAL A 72 -3.75 0.92 2.87
N GLU A 73 -5.03 0.65 2.64
CA GLU A 73 -5.95 1.48 1.86
C GLU A 73 -6.96 2.20 2.77
N ASP A 74 -7.66 3.18 2.20
CA ASP A 74 -8.73 3.95 2.85
C ASP A 74 -8.36 4.65 4.17
N ILE A 75 -7.08 5.04 4.30
CA ILE A 75 -6.56 5.74 5.47
C ILE A 75 -7.07 7.19 5.44
N PRO A 76 -7.83 7.65 6.45
CA PRO A 76 -8.21 9.05 6.53
C PRO A 76 -6.96 9.92 6.78
N ALA A 77 -6.80 10.97 5.98
CA ALA A 77 -5.69 11.90 6.10
C ALA A 77 -6.07 13.32 5.69
N LEU A 78 -5.26 14.28 6.11
CA LEU A 78 -5.18 15.59 5.47
C LEU A 78 -4.06 15.57 4.43
N VAL A 79 -4.37 15.89 3.19
CA VAL A 79 -3.43 15.91 2.07
C VAL A 79 -3.22 17.33 1.60
N CYS A 80 -1.96 17.72 1.44
CA CYS A 80 -1.62 19.02 0.88
C CYS A 80 -1.83 19.03 -0.64
N ASP A 81 -2.65 19.97 -1.13
CA ASP A 81 -2.96 20.17 -2.56
C ASP A 81 -1.76 20.61 -3.43
N ARG A 82 -0.64 21.00 -2.80
CA ARG A 82 0.57 21.48 -3.49
C ARG A 82 1.72 20.47 -3.50
N CYS A 83 2.04 19.87 -2.37
CA CYS A 83 3.22 18.99 -2.23
C CYS A 83 2.86 17.51 -2.03
N GLY A 84 1.59 17.18 -1.79
CA GLY A 84 1.15 15.81 -1.56
C GLY A 84 1.48 15.25 -0.18
N GLU A 85 2.05 16.05 0.72
CA GLU A 85 2.29 15.67 2.12
C GLU A 85 0.99 15.22 2.79
N ARG A 86 1.11 14.21 3.67
CA ARG A 86 -0.04 13.57 4.31
C ARG A 86 0.10 13.67 5.82
N PHE A 87 -0.93 14.19 6.47
CA PHE A 87 -1.01 14.31 7.92
C PHE A 87 -2.12 13.39 8.44
N TYR A 88 -1.80 12.59 9.45
CA TYR A 88 -2.74 11.68 10.11
C TYR A 88 -3.06 12.24 11.50
N ASP A 89 -4.31 12.11 11.92
CA ASP A 89 -4.69 12.40 13.31
C ASP A 89 -4.23 11.27 14.25
N ASP A 90 -4.31 11.53 15.56
CA ASP A 90 -3.84 10.62 16.60
C ASP A 90 -4.54 9.26 16.53
N ASP A 91 -5.84 9.25 16.27
CA ASP A 91 -6.64 8.01 16.16
C ASP A 91 -6.20 7.16 14.96
N THR A 92 -5.97 7.81 13.82
CA THR A 92 -5.49 7.14 12.61
C THR A 92 -4.07 6.61 12.82
N ALA A 93 -3.18 7.42 13.40
CA ALA A 93 -1.81 7.01 13.70
C ALA A 93 -1.79 5.80 14.65
N LEU A 94 -2.56 5.84 15.73
CA LEU A 94 -2.68 4.75 16.70
C LEU A 94 -3.27 3.49 16.09
N ALA A 95 -4.26 3.62 15.19
CA ALA A 95 -4.83 2.50 14.46
C ALA A 95 -3.79 1.83 13.53
N LEU A 96 -3.03 2.64 12.78
CA LEU A 96 -1.94 2.14 11.92
C LEU A 96 -0.86 1.41 12.74
N ASP A 97 -0.48 1.97 13.89
CA ASP A 97 0.50 1.35 14.79
C ASP A 97 0.00 0.02 15.36
N ARG A 98 -1.28 -0.07 15.75
CA ARG A 98 -1.90 -1.34 16.18
C ARG A 98 -1.91 -2.37 15.06
N MET A 99 -2.19 -1.97 13.82
CA MET A 99 -2.12 -2.86 12.67
C MET A 99 -0.70 -3.39 12.44
N ARG A 100 0.31 -2.52 12.59
CA ARG A 100 1.73 -2.90 12.53
C ARG A 100 2.09 -3.87 13.65
N GLY A 101 1.69 -3.59 14.89
CA GLY A 101 1.94 -4.46 16.04
C GLY A 101 1.27 -5.84 15.92
N ALA A 102 0.11 -5.91 15.28
CA ALA A 102 -0.57 -7.18 14.98
C ALA A 102 0.04 -7.94 13.79
N GLY A 103 1.02 -7.35 13.09
CA GLY A 103 1.82 -8.01 12.06
C GLY A 103 1.14 -8.21 10.71
N PHE A 104 -0.02 -7.58 10.47
CA PHE A 104 -0.81 -7.70 9.24
C PHE A 104 -1.11 -9.16 8.84
N PRO A 105 -2.00 -9.87 9.59
CA PRO A 105 -2.33 -11.26 9.32
C PRO A 105 -3.08 -11.40 7.97
N PRO A 106 -2.67 -12.33 7.07
CA PRO A 106 -3.27 -12.45 5.73
C PRO A 106 -4.78 -12.68 5.71
N GLN A 107 -5.34 -13.32 6.74
CA GLN A 107 -6.78 -13.58 6.85
C GLN A 107 -7.62 -12.30 6.98
N ARG A 108 -6.99 -11.17 7.31
CA ARG A 108 -7.62 -9.84 7.39
C ARG A 108 -7.35 -8.97 6.17
N ALA A 109 -6.58 -9.46 5.19
CA ALA A 109 -6.35 -8.71 3.95
C ALA A 109 -7.64 -8.67 3.12
N LEU A 110 -7.96 -7.49 2.57
CA LEU A 110 -9.11 -7.32 1.68
C LEU A 110 -8.87 -7.99 0.31
N HIS A 111 -7.65 -7.83 -0.20
CA HIS A 111 -7.18 -8.42 -1.45
C HIS A 111 -5.65 -8.46 -1.46
N HIS A 112 -5.09 -9.19 -2.42
CA HIS A 112 -3.66 -9.27 -2.65
C HIS A 112 -3.30 -8.52 -3.94
N LEU A 113 -2.11 -7.91 -3.95
CA LEU A 113 -1.52 -7.28 -5.13
C LEU A 113 -0.33 -8.11 -5.58
N GLU A 114 -0.28 -8.43 -6.87
CA GLU A 114 0.92 -8.99 -7.49
C GLU A 114 1.82 -7.82 -7.91
N VAL A 115 3.01 -7.73 -7.29
CA VAL A 115 3.96 -6.65 -7.54
C VAL A 115 5.24 -7.24 -8.14
N PRO A 116 5.49 -7.07 -9.45
CA PRO A 116 6.75 -7.49 -10.05
C PRO A 116 7.89 -6.64 -9.47
N VAL A 117 9.00 -7.30 -9.13
CA VAL A 117 10.19 -6.65 -8.58
C VAL A 117 11.32 -6.79 -9.61
N PHE A 118 11.91 -5.65 -9.97
CA PHE A 118 13.01 -5.58 -10.91
C PHE A 118 14.30 -5.23 -10.17
N ALA A 119 15.41 -5.84 -10.59
CA ALA A 119 16.72 -5.37 -10.18
C ALA A 119 17.09 -4.11 -10.97
N PHE A 120 17.76 -3.15 -10.33
CA PHE A 120 18.34 -2.03 -11.04
C PHE A 120 19.61 -2.49 -11.76
N GLU A 121 19.58 -2.46 -13.09
CA GLU A 121 20.77 -2.66 -13.92
C GLU A 121 21.22 -1.30 -14.46
N PRO A 122 22.35 -0.75 -14.01
CA PRO A 122 22.88 0.45 -14.62
C PRO A 122 23.19 0.12 -16.08
N ALA A 123 22.81 1.01 -17.00
CA ALA A 123 23.20 0.87 -18.39
C ALA A 123 24.72 0.69 -18.42
N ARG A 124 25.19 -0.48 -18.88
CA ARG A 124 26.58 -0.60 -19.30
C ARG A 124 26.72 0.40 -20.44
N GLY A 125 27.30 1.56 -20.14
CA GLY A 125 27.82 2.43 -21.18
C GLY A 125 28.71 1.60 -22.11
N PRO A 126 28.87 1.98 -23.38
CA PRO A 126 29.83 1.32 -24.26
C PRO A 126 31.22 1.46 -23.63
N GLY A 127 31.63 0.45 -22.86
CA GLY A 127 32.89 0.40 -22.16
C GLY A 127 33.99 0.27 -23.20
N GLY A 128 34.81 1.31 -23.28
CA GLY A 128 36.08 1.28 -23.99
C GLY A 128 36.88 0.07 -23.55
N SER A 129 37.45 -0.60 -24.55
CA SER A 129 38.46 -1.64 -24.41
C SER A 129 39.61 -1.10 -23.57
N ALA A 130 39.70 -1.51 -22.31
CA ALA A 130 40.96 -1.54 -21.60
C ALA A 130 41.82 -2.63 -22.26
N THR A 131 42.56 -2.27 -23.31
CA THR A 131 43.73 -3.03 -23.74
C THR A 131 44.73 -2.97 -22.61
N GLY A 132 44.84 -4.07 -21.86
CA GLY A 132 46.02 -4.33 -21.06
C GLY A 132 47.17 -4.58 -22.02
N ASP A 133 47.97 -3.55 -22.27
CA ASP A 133 49.32 -3.70 -22.81
C ASP A 133 50.17 -4.44 -21.77
N GLY A 134 50.18 -5.77 -21.87
CA GLY A 134 51.16 -6.63 -21.22
C GLY A 134 52.52 -6.47 -21.90
N GLY A 135 53.23 -5.39 -21.58
CA GLY A 135 54.62 -5.21 -21.95
C GLY A 135 55.48 -6.28 -21.27
N GLY A 136 56.19 -7.08 -22.08
CA GLY A 136 57.05 -8.15 -21.61
C GLY A 136 58.36 -7.67 -20.98
N ASN A 137 59.01 -8.57 -20.25
CA ASN A 137 60.45 -8.79 -20.40
C ASN A 137 60.82 -10.20 -19.91
N ALA A 138 61.47 -10.96 -20.78
CA ALA A 138 62.18 -12.18 -20.43
C ALA A 138 63.67 -11.85 -20.41
N PRO A 139 64.38 -12.07 -19.30
CA PRO A 139 65.81 -12.28 -19.32
C PRO A 139 66.16 -13.78 -19.23
N GLU A 140 67.38 -14.05 -19.70
CA GLU A 140 67.95 -15.29 -20.27
C GLU A 140 68.03 -16.53 -19.36
#